data_AF-A0A3D1QEC3-F1
#
_entry.id   AF-A0A3D1QEC3-F1
#
_cell.length_a   1.000
_cell.length_b   1.000
_cell.length_c   1.000
_cell.angle_alpha   90.00
_cell.angle_beta   90.00
_cell.angle_gamma   90.00
#
_symmetry.space_group_name_H-M   'P 1'
#
loop_
_entity.id
_entity.type
_entity.pdbx_description
1 polymer ?
#
loop_
_entity_poly.entity_id
_entity_poly.type
_entity_poly.pdbx_seq_one_letter_code
_entity_poly.pdbx_strand_id
1 'polypeptide(L)'
;MQSWHGFIGGWWQRDIDVRNFVQKNITPYSGNASFLSGPSERTRLLWRRCQQLIKEEYQRGGVYDIDADTPITINSHKPGYIDQDLEVIVGLQTDYPLKRAIQVYGGLRTSIRACEAYGYKFNPEMADLFHQYLRTHNEGVFTAYTPEMRLARRVGIITGLPDAYGRGRIIGDYRRVPLYGVARLIADKQHDLHKLSTAMDIGSISQREELFDQIQALKDMQAMAFDYGYDISQPAGTAQEAVQWLYFAYLAAVKEQNGAAMSLGRISTFLDIYLQRDLERGVINEEQAQELIDQLVIKLRLVRHLRTPEYNQLFAGDPNWITEAIGGCDVNGRPLVTKTSYRILQTLYNLGPSPEPNLTILWSQQLPRPFLEFCAQVSIDTSALQYENDDLMRPIYGDDYGIACCVSAMVMGKQTQFFGARCNLAKLLLYAINGGIDEITGKQVGVEMGVY
;
A
#
# COMPACT_ATOMS: atom_id res chain seq x y z
N MET A 1 -27.68 10.09 7.79
CA MET A 1 -26.96 10.48 6.55
C MET A 1 -27.46 9.62 5.41
N GLN A 2 -27.67 10.20 4.23
CA GLN A 2 -28.13 9.50 3.02
C GLN A 2 -27.14 8.40 2.59
N SER A 3 -25.83 8.62 2.78
CA SER A 3 -24.76 7.70 2.38
C SER A 3 -24.80 6.32 3.02
N TRP A 4 -25.34 6.21 4.25
CA TRP A 4 -25.46 4.95 4.99
C TRP A 4 -26.82 4.26 4.82
N HIS A 5 -27.67 4.76 3.92
CA HIS A 5 -28.99 4.17 3.70
C HIS A 5 -28.86 2.70 3.30
N GLY A 6 -29.62 1.82 3.95
CA GLY A 6 -29.61 0.37 3.72
C GLY A 6 -28.60 -0.44 4.54
N PHE A 7 -27.66 0.21 5.23
CA PHE A 7 -26.73 -0.51 6.10
C PHE A 7 -27.32 -0.79 7.48
N ILE A 8 -26.97 -1.96 8.03
CA ILE A 8 -27.26 -2.38 9.39
C ILE A 8 -26.42 -1.54 10.35
N GLY A 9 -27.13 -0.76 11.18
CA GLY A 9 -26.53 0.10 12.19
C GLY A 9 -25.77 -0.67 13.27
N GLY A 10 -24.83 0.00 13.92
CA GLY A 10 -23.93 -0.61 14.88
C GLY A 10 -23.06 0.41 15.63
N TRP A 11 -22.06 -0.12 16.33
CA TRP A 11 -21.07 0.71 17.04
C TRP A 11 -20.30 1.63 16.08
N TRP A 12 -20.07 1.14 14.85
CA TRP A 12 -19.43 1.89 13.78
C TRP A 12 -20.08 3.23 13.44
N GLN A 13 -21.35 3.47 13.79
CA GLN A 13 -21.98 4.79 13.57
C GLN A 13 -21.60 5.82 14.64
N ARG A 14 -21.13 5.36 15.80
CA ARG A 14 -20.77 6.18 16.95
C ARG A 14 -19.27 6.43 17.02
N ASP A 15 -18.48 5.44 16.64
CA ASP A 15 -17.01 5.41 16.74
C ASP A 15 -16.38 4.91 15.45
N ILE A 16 -15.08 5.17 15.24
CA ILE A 16 -14.34 4.72 14.05
C ILE A 16 -14.04 3.22 14.13
N ASP A 17 -15.01 2.40 13.72
CA ASP A 17 -14.95 0.93 13.80
C ASP A 17 -15.35 0.26 12.47
N VAL A 18 -14.39 0.19 11.54
CA VAL A 18 -14.59 -0.46 10.23
C VAL A 18 -14.90 -1.96 10.37
N ARG A 19 -14.26 -2.64 11.34
CA ARG A 19 -14.53 -4.05 11.61
C ARG A 19 -16.00 -4.28 11.97
N ASN A 20 -16.55 -3.47 12.88
CA ASN A 20 -17.97 -3.58 13.26
C ASN A 20 -18.91 -3.32 12.08
N PHE A 21 -18.57 -2.37 11.20
CA PHE A 21 -19.31 -2.14 9.96
C PHE A 21 -19.30 -3.39 9.06
N VAL A 22 -18.12 -3.95 8.79
CA VAL A 22 -17.97 -5.14 7.93
C VAL A 22 -18.73 -6.32 8.50
N GLN A 23 -18.55 -6.65 9.77
CA GLN A 23 -19.20 -7.81 10.42
C GLN A 23 -20.73 -7.72 10.38
N LYS A 24 -21.29 -6.51 10.47
CA LYS A 24 -22.74 -6.29 10.43
C LYS A 24 -23.34 -6.30 9.04
N ASN A 25 -22.56 -5.96 8.02
CA ASN A 25 -23.09 -5.68 6.68
C ASN A 25 -22.59 -6.63 5.59
N ILE A 26 -21.64 -7.52 5.90
CA ILE A 26 -21.12 -8.50 4.96
C ILE A 26 -22.21 -9.50 4.53
N THR A 27 -22.24 -9.77 3.23
CA THR A 27 -22.98 -10.89 2.63
C THR A 27 -21.98 -11.95 2.15
N PRO A 28 -21.66 -12.98 2.96
CA PRO A 28 -20.77 -14.04 2.56
C PRO A 28 -21.29 -14.76 1.33
N TYR A 29 -20.36 -15.15 0.46
CA TYR A 29 -20.66 -15.81 -0.80
C TYR A 29 -20.04 -17.20 -0.84
N SER A 30 -20.89 -18.23 -0.94
CA SER A 30 -20.51 -19.64 -1.03
C SER A 30 -20.66 -20.23 -2.45
N GLY A 31 -21.16 -19.44 -3.40
CA GLY A 31 -21.29 -19.84 -4.81
C GLY A 31 -19.96 -19.86 -5.56
N ASN A 32 -20.00 -20.12 -6.86
CA ASN A 32 -18.84 -20.24 -7.75
C ASN A 32 -18.62 -18.99 -8.62
N ALA A 33 -17.63 -19.04 -9.51
CA ALA A 33 -17.24 -17.93 -10.38
C ALA A 33 -18.21 -17.63 -11.54
N SER A 34 -19.35 -18.32 -11.66
CA SER A 34 -20.26 -18.20 -12.84
C SER A 34 -20.93 -16.84 -13.00
N PHE A 35 -20.97 -16.02 -11.94
CA PHE A 35 -21.55 -14.68 -12.00
C PHE A 35 -20.59 -13.63 -12.59
N LEU A 36 -19.30 -13.94 -12.71
CA LEU A 36 -18.29 -12.96 -13.13
C LEU A 36 -18.56 -12.44 -14.54
N SER A 37 -18.33 -11.16 -14.73
CA SER A 37 -18.31 -10.52 -16.05
C SER A 37 -16.88 -10.31 -16.55
N GLY A 38 -16.72 -10.32 -17.87
CA GLY A 38 -15.49 -9.87 -18.51
C GLY A 38 -15.31 -8.35 -18.39
N PRO A 39 -14.20 -7.81 -18.93
CA PRO A 39 -13.94 -6.38 -18.84
C PRO A 39 -14.86 -5.59 -19.77
N SER A 40 -15.38 -4.47 -19.27
CA SER A 40 -16.12 -3.49 -20.08
C SER A 40 -15.27 -3.02 -21.27
N GLU A 41 -15.92 -2.49 -22.32
CA GLU A 41 -15.19 -1.92 -23.45
C GLU A 41 -14.29 -0.76 -23.04
N ARG A 42 -14.77 0.09 -22.13
CA ARG A 42 -14.01 1.21 -21.57
C ARG A 42 -12.75 0.73 -20.83
N THR A 43 -12.86 -0.29 -19.97
CA THR A 43 -11.70 -0.91 -19.30
C THR A 43 -10.73 -1.53 -20.29
N ARG A 44 -11.22 -2.23 -21.32
CA ARG A 44 -10.35 -2.81 -22.36
C ARG A 44 -9.54 -1.75 -23.10
N LEU A 45 -10.16 -0.63 -23.46
CA LEU A 45 -9.48 0.49 -24.13
C LEU A 45 -8.47 1.18 -23.20
N LEU A 46 -8.86 1.45 -21.95
CA LEU A 46 -7.99 2.06 -20.95
C LEU A 46 -6.76 1.18 -20.69
N TRP A 47 -6.97 -0.13 -20.46
CA TRP A 47 -5.88 -1.06 -20.21
C TRP A 47 -4.94 -1.21 -21.40
N ARG A 48 -5.46 -1.16 -22.64
CA ARG A 48 -4.61 -1.16 -23.84
C ARG A 48 -3.64 0.03 -23.86
N ARG A 49 -4.09 1.22 -23.46
CA ARG A 49 -3.21 2.40 -23.32
C ARG A 49 -2.15 2.17 -22.24
N CYS A 50 -2.54 1.63 -21.08
CA CYS A 50 -1.58 1.27 -20.03
C CYS A 50 -0.53 0.26 -20.52
N GLN A 51 -0.93 -0.78 -21.26
CA GLN A 51 0.00 -1.76 -21.80
C GLN A 51 1.01 -1.16 -22.78
N GLN A 52 0.61 -0.16 -23.57
CA GLN A 52 1.53 0.58 -24.44
C GLN A 52 2.55 1.35 -23.62
N LEU A 53 2.10 2.09 -22.60
CA LEU A 53 2.97 2.85 -21.69
C LEU A 53 3.94 1.93 -20.92
N ILE A 54 3.48 0.78 -20.43
CA ILE A 54 4.33 -0.21 -19.73
C ILE A 54 5.36 -0.82 -20.69
N LYS A 55 4.98 -1.07 -21.95
CA LYS A 55 5.93 -1.55 -22.97
C LYS A 55 7.00 -0.51 -23.26
N GLU A 56 6.63 0.77 -23.32
CA GLU A 56 7.58 1.87 -23.44
C GLU A 56 8.50 1.99 -22.22
N GLU A 57 7.96 1.86 -20.99
CA GLU A 57 8.74 1.82 -19.75
C GLU A 57 9.82 0.73 -19.82
N TYR A 58 9.44 -0.48 -20.26
CA TYR A 58 10.38 -1.59 -20.44
C TYR A 58 11.46 -1.27 -21.48
N GLN A 59 11.08 -0.70 -22.63
CA GLN A 59 12.02 -0.31 -23.70
C GLN A 59 13.01 0.79 -23.25
N ARG A 60 12.64 1.61 -22.27
CA ARG A 60 13.49 2.65 -21.66
C ARG A 60 14.37 2.13 -20.52
N GLY A 61 14.43 0.81 -20.29
CA GLY A 61 15.23 0.23 -19.22
C GLY A 61 14.54 0.21 -17.85
N GLY A 62 13.22 0.30 -17.82
CA GLY A 62 12.40 0.08 -16.63
C GLY A 62 11.90 1.35 -15.92
N VAL A 63 12.23 2.55 -16.42
CA VAL A 63 11.68 3.82 -15.92
C VAL A 63 11.10 4.60 -17.09
N TYR A 64 9.81 4.94 -17.00
CA TYR A 64 9.13 5.69 -18.06
C TYR A 64 9.61 7.13 -18.13
N ASP A 65 9.45 7.86 -17.02
CA ASP A 65 9.81 9.27 -16.87
C ASP A 65 10.06 9.62 -15.40
N ILE A 66 10.76 10.72 -15.12
CA ILE A 66 11.07 11.20 -13.77
C ILE A 66 10.75 12.70 -13.64
N ASP A 67 9.96 13.06 -12.63
CA ASP A 67 9.90 14.44 -12.15
C ASP A 67 11.12 14.73 -11.26
N ALA A 68 12.13 15.38 -11.82
CA ALA A 68 13.39 15.69 -11.14
C ALA A 68 13.39 17.07 -10.44
N ASP A 69 12.27 17.79 -10.53
CA ASP A 69 12.11 19.16 -10.07
C ASP A 69 11.21 19.24 -8.83
N THR A 70 10.22 18.35 -8.71
CA THR A 70 9.15 18.46 -7.72
C THR A 70 9.20 17.34 -6.68
N PRO A 71 9.59 17.64 -5.42
CA PRO A 71 9.43 16.72 -4.30
C PRO A 71 7.98 16.29 -4.13
N ILE A 72 7.75 14.99 -4.07
CA ILE A 72 6.41 14.45 -3.93
C ILE A 72 5.86 14.64 -2.51
N THR A 73 4.68 15.23 -2.45
CA THR A 73 3.77 15.40 -1.30
C THR A 73 2.33 15.15 -1.78
N ILE A 74 1.36 15.05 -0.87
CA ILE A 74 -0.06 14.81 -1.20
C ILE A 74 -0.58 15.80 -2.27
N ASN A 75 -0.26 17.09 -2.16
CA ASN A 75 -0.75 18.15 -3.07
C ASN A 75 0.31 18.71 -4.05
N SER A 76 1.52 18.13 -4.09
CA SER A 76 2.63 18.64 -4.92
C SER A 76 2.37 18.61 -6.43
N HIS A 77 1.64 17.61 -6.93
CA HIS A 77 1.41 17.38 -8.36
C HIS A 77 -0.06 17.60 -8.72
N LYS A 78 -0.27 18.20 -9.89
CA LYS A 78 -1.60 18.38 -10.50
C LYS A 78 -2.27 17.04 -10.82
N PRO A 79 -3.61 17.03 -11.02
CA PRO A 79 -4.32 15.85 -11.51
C PRO A 79 -3.72 15.29 -12.80
N GLY A 80 -3.47 13.98 -12.81
CA GLY A 80 -3.02 13.22 -13.97
C GLY A 80 -4.03 12.16 -14.36
N TYR A 81 -4.14 11.89 -15.66
CA TYR A 81 -5.07 10.92 -16.25
C TYR A 81 -4.35 10.03 -17.26
N ILE A 82 -4.83 8.80 -17.41
CA ILE A 82 -4.41 7.89 -18.49
C ILE A 82 -5.22 8.21 -19.74
N ASP A 83 -6.54 8.34 -19.55
CA ASP A 83 -7.53 8.76 -20.54
C ASP A 83 -8.82 9.16 -19.82
N GLN A 84 -8.99 10.47 -19.61
CA GLN A 84 -10.03 10.99 -18.71
C GLN A 84 -11.45 10.51 -19.07
N ASP A 85 -11.76 10.37 -20.37
CA ASP A 85 -13.07 9.92 -20.83
C ASP A 85 -13.35 8.43 -20.55
N LEU A 86 -12.31 7.63 -20.34
CA LEU A 86 -12.41 6.20 -20.08
C LEU A 86 -12.28 5.86 -18.58
N GLU A 87 -12.00 6.82 -17.72
CA GLU A 87 -11.75 6.55 -16.30
C GLU A 87 -13.04 6.70 -15.46
N VAL A 88 -13.44 5.62 -14.79
CA VAL A 88 -14.43 5.67 -13.68
C VAL A 88 -13.78 5.84 -12.32
N ILE A 89 -12.54 5.38 -12.19
CA ILE A 89 -11.69 5.55 -11.02
C ILE A 89 -10.46 6.34 -11.47
N VAL A 90 -10.27 7.53 -10.91
CA VAL A 90 -9.22 8.49 -11.29
C VAL A 90 -8.18 8.65 -10.20
N GLY A 91 -7.03 9.24 -10.57
CA GLY A 91 -5.94 9.56 -9.66
C GLY A 91 -4.63 8.91 -10.07
N LEU A 92 -3.54 9.68 -10.10
CA LEU A 92 -2.17 9.23 -10.35
C LEU A 92 -1.20 9.91 -9.37
N GLN A 93 -0.06 9.27 -9.10
CA GLN A 93 0.97 9.80 -8.19
C GLN A 93 1.56 11.13 -8.69
N THR A 94 1.62 11.33 -10.00
CA THR A 94 2.11 12.54 -10.67
C THR A 94 1.07 13.00 -11.70
N ASP A 95 1.43 13.98 -12.51
CA ASP A 95 0.60 14.55 -13.59
C ASP A 95 0.51 13.65 -14.84
N TYR A 96 1.29 12.57 -14.93
CA TYR A 96 1.31 11.66 -16.08
C TYR A 96 1.50 10.19 -15.66
N PRO A 97 0.88 9.20 -16.33
CA PRO A 97 1.03 7.79 -15.96
C PRO A 97 2.50 7.32 -16.01
N LEU A 98 2.89 6.50 -15.03
CA LEU A 98 4.24 5.92 -14.86
C LEU A 98 5.38 6.92 -14.61
N LYS A 99 5.14 8.23 -14.62
CA LYS A 99 6.14 9.25 -14.26
C LYS A 99 6.40 9.18 -12.75
N ARG A 100 7.65 8.94 -12.37
CA ARG A 100 8.08 8.78 -10.97
C ARG A 100 8.52 10.13 -10.42
N ALA A 101 8.05 10.53 -9.25
CA ALA A 101 8.53 11.74 -8.60
C ALA A 101 9.65 11.46 -7.60
N ILE A 102 10.43 12.50 -7.30
CA ILE A 102 11.49 12.47 -6.28
C ILE A 102 10.92 12.52 -4.86
N GLN A 103 11.43 11.67 -3.97
CA GLN A 103 11.07 11.67 -2.54
C GLN A 103 12.30 12.02 -1.70
N VAL A 104 12.42 13.29 -1.32
CA VAL A 104 13.63 13.86 -0.70
C VAL A 104 13.72 13.65 0.82
N TYR A 105 12.59 13.51 1.52
CA TYR A 105 12.56 13.37 2.98
C TYR A 105 13.23 12.06 3.44
N GLY A 106 13.15 11.01 2.61
CA GLY A 106 13.83 9.73 2.85
C GLY A 106 15.36 9.80 2.71
N GLY A 107 15.87 10.73 1.91
CA GLY A 107 17.30 10.91 1.66
C GLY A 107 17.60 11.63 0.35
N LEU A 108 18.10 12.87 0.44
CA LEU A 108 18.41 13.72 -0.71
C LEU A 108 19.45 13.08 -1.65
N ARG A 109 20.56 12.58 -1.07
CA ARG A 109 21.64 11.93 -1.84
C ARG A 109 21.14 10.71 -2.62
N THR A 110 20.20 9.94 -2.05
CA THR A 110 19.62 8.79 -2.74
C THR A 110 18.78 9.24 -3.93
N SER A 111 17.98 10.29 -3.78
CA SER A 111 17.13 10.82 -4.85
C SER A 111 17.94 11.41 -6.01
N ILE A 112 19.02 12.15 -5.70
CA ILE A 112 19.96 12.66 -6.72
C ILE A 112 20.56 11.50 -7.52
N ARG A 113 21.11 10.49 -6.82
CA ARG A 113 21.70 9.31 -7.46
C ARG A 113 20.71 8.52 -8.30
N ALA A 114 19.47 8.41 -7.84
CA ALA A 114 18.43 7.73 -8.60
C ALA A 114 18.13 8.48 -9.91
N CYS A 115 18.03 9.81 -9.89
CA CYS A 115 17.86 10.60 -11.10
C CYS A 115 19.03 10.40 -12.07
N GLU A 116 20.27 10.56 -11.57
CA GLU A 116 21.49 10.42 -12.36
C GLU A 116 21.61 9.02 -13.01
N ALA A 117 21.25 7.97 -12.26
CA ALA A 117 21.29 6.59 -12.74
C ALA A 117 20.37 6.32 -13.95
N TYR A 118 19.32 7.13 -14.13
CA TYR A 118 18.41 7.05 -15.27
C TYR A 118 18.58 8.20 -16.26
N GLY A 119 19.67 8.97 -16.16
CA GLY A 119 19.99 10.05 -17.11
C GLY A 119 19.22 11.36 -16.88
N TYR A 120 18.58 11.52 -15.72
CA TYR A 120 17.89 12.76 -15.35
C TYR A 120 18.79 13.63 -14.47
N LYS A 121 18.78 14.94 -14.71
CA LYS A 121 19.48 15.90 -13.88
C LYS A 121 18.56 16.38 -12.77
N PHE A 122 18.90 16.07 -11.53
CA PHE A 122 18.21 16.60 -10.36
C PHE A 122 18.31 18.14 -10.33
N ASN A 123 17.24 18.82 -9.96
CA ASN A 123 17.22 20.28 -9.87
C ASN A 123 18.25 20.82 -8.85
N PRO A 124 19.28 21.56 -9.28
CA PRO A 124 20.34 22.02 -8.38
C PRO A 124 19.85 22.98 -7.28
N GLU A 125 18.91 23.86 -7.60
CA GLU A 125 18.37 24.83 -6.62
C GLU A 125 17.63 24.10 -5.50
N MET A 126 16.86 23.06 -5.85
CA MET A 126 16.19 22.20 -4.87
C MET A 126 17.21 21.40 -4.04
N ALA A 127 18.27 20.89 -4.67
CA ALA A 127 19.32 20.17 -3.95
C ALA A 127 20.00 21.07 -2.91
N ASP A 128 20.34 22.30 -3.28
CA ASP A 128 20.95 23.28 -2.38
C ASP A 128 20.00 23.65 -1.23
N LEU A 129 18.71 23.89 -1.53
CA LEU A 129 17.69 24.19 -0.52
C LEU A 129 17.57 23.07 0.51
N PHE A 130 17.37 21.83 0.06
CA PHE A 130 17.20 20.70 0.99
C PHE A 130 18.49 20.41 1.77
N HIS A 131 19.65 20.48 1.12
CA HIS A 131 20.93 20.29 1.80
C HIS A 131 21.18 21.34 2.90
N GLN A 132 20.76 22.58 2.70
CA GLN A 132 20.97 23.66 3.67
C GLN A 132 19.94 23.65 4.81
N TYR A 133 18.68 23.35 4.53
CA TYR A 133 17.57 23.62 5.45
C TYR A 133 16.84 22.39 5.98
N LEU A 134 16.97 21.23 5.33
CA LEU A 134 16.24 20.02 5.72
C LEU A 134 17.18 18.87 6.03
N ARG A 135 17.17 18.42 7.28
CA ARG A 135 17.79 17.14 7.63
C ARG A 135 16.89 15.99 7.18
N THR A 136 17.42 15.12 6.34
CA THR A 136 16.69 13.93 5.85
C THR A 136 16.80 12.74 6.80
N HIS A 137 15.93 11.74 6.64
CA HIS A 137 16.02 10.47 7.37
C HIS A 137 17.40 9.82 7.21
N ASN A 138 17.89 9.69 5.98
CA ASN A 138 19.21 9.14 5.68
C ASN A 138 20.33 9.85 6.46
N GLU A 139 20.36 11.18 6.44
CA GLU A 139 21.39 11.94 7.17
C GLU A 139 21.26 11.77 8.69
N GLY A 140 20.03 11.74 9.21
CA GLY A 140 19.74 11.43 10.61
C GLY A 140 20.34 10.10 11.05
N VAL A 141 20.03 9.04 10.31
CA VAL A 141 20.53 7.68 10.56
C VAL A 141 22.06 7.63 10.49
N PHE A 142 22.64 8.13 9.41
CA PHE A 142 24.10 8.04 9.22
C PHE A 142 24.88 8.90 10.20
N THR A 143 24.30 9.97 10.74
CA THR A 143 24.91 10.73 11.86
C THR A 143 24.98 9.89 13.13
N ALA A 144 23.96 9.07 13.40
CA ALA A 144 23.86 8.27 14.62
C ALA A 144 24.58 6.91 14.53
N TYR A 145 24.82 6.39 13.32
CA TYR A 145 25.50 5.10 13.11
C TYR A 145 26.92 5.07 13.68
N THR A 146 27.20 4.03 14.48
CA THR A 146 28.53 3.74 14.98
C THR A 146 29.45 3.16 13.88
N PRO A 147 30.78 3.18 14.05
CA PRO A 147 31.71 2.52 13.13
C PRO A 147 31.39 1.04 12.90
N GLU A 148 30.97 0.32 13.94
CA GLU A 148 30.64 -1.10 13.90
C GLU A 148 29.38 -1.35 13.07
N MET A 149 28.33 -0.54 13.25
CA MET A 149 27.11 -0.63 12.43
C MET A 149 27.41 -0.42 10.94
N ARG A 150 28.23 0.59 10.62
CA ARG A 150 28.66 0.87 9.24
C ARG A 150 29.49 -0.27 8.66
N LEU A 151 30.33 -0.90 9.47
CA LEU A 151 31.12 -2.05 9.06
C LEU A 151 30.23 -3.27 8.78
N ALA A 152 29.32 -3.62 9.69
CA ALA A 152 28.38 -4.72 9.53
C ALA A 152 27.52 -4.59 8.25
N ARG A 153 27.13 -3.35 7.92
CA ARG A 153 26.47 -3.03 6.65
C ARG A 153 27.37 -3.26 5.44
N ARG A 154 28.62 -2.76 5.49
CA ARG A 154 29.58 -2.83 4.38
C ARG A 154 29.95 -4.27 4.03
N VAL A 155 30.12 -5.13 5.04
CA VAL A 155 30.51 -6.53 4.84
C VAL A 155 29.32 -7.46 4.60
N GLY A 156 28.09 -6.95 4.70
CA GLY A 156 26.90 -7.73 4.38
C GLY A 156 26.40 -8.67 5.48
N ILE A 157 26.74 -8.41 6.75
CA ILE A 157 26.13 -9.09 7.90
C ILE A 157 24.69 -8.60 8.07
N ILE A 158 24.48 -7.29 7.98
CA ILE A 158 23.15 -6.67 8.02
C ILE A 158 22.95 -5.94 6.70
N THR A 159 21.94 -6.33 5.93
CA THR A 159 21.75 -5.82 4.56
C THR A 159 20.34 -5.32 4.35
N GLY A 160 20.24 -4.26 3.53
CA GLY A 160 18.96 -3.71 3.09
C GLY A 160 18.17 -3.00 4.18
N LEU A 161 18.76 -2.58 5.30
CA LEU A 161 18.08 -1.74 6.30
C LEU A 161 17.43 -0.51 5.65
N PRO A 162 16.30 -0.01 6.17
CA PRO A 162 15.63 1.18 5.64
C PRO A 162 16.36 2.46 6.07
N ASP A 163 17.65 2.56 5.74
CA ASP A 163 18.51 3.71 6.02
C ASP A 163 18.58 4.70 4.84
N ALA A 164 18.06 4.32 3.68
CA ALA A 164 18.15 5.10 2.44
C ALA A 164 16.83 5.18 1.65
N TYR A 165 15.72 4.70 2.23
CA TYR A 165 14.38 4.69 1.62
C TYR A 165 13.31 4.61 2.73
N GLY A 166 12.05 4.93 2.41
CA GLY A 166 10.96 4.83 3.38
C GLY A 166 10.79 3.42 3.95
N ARG A 167 10.63 3.29 5.27
CA ARG A 167 10.55 1.96 5.92
C ARG A 167 9.39 1.08 5.45
N GLY A 168 8.27 1.68 5.03
CA GLY A 168 7.04 0.94 4.71
C GLY A 168 6.50 0.17 5.93
N ARG A 169 5.85 -0.98 5.70
CA ARG A 169 5.27 -1.83 6.76
C ARG A 169 4.24 -1.10 7.65
N ILE A 170 3.53 -0.17 7.03
CA ILE A 170 2.41 0.57 7.59
C ILE A 170 1.24 0.37 6.64
N ILE A 171 0.08 -0.01 7.16
CA ILE A 171 -1.16 -0.08 6.40
C ILE A 171 -2.12 0.93 7.02
N GLY A 172 -2.33 2.04 6.31
CA GLY A 172 -3.44 2.93 6.62
C GLY A 172 -4.75 2.19 6.42
N ASP A 173 -5.73 2.37 7.30
CA ASP A 173 -7.06 1.79 7.10
C ASP A 173 -7.84 2.66 6.11
N TYR A 174 -7.52 2.51 4.83
CA TYR A 174 -8.04 3.33 3.72
C TYR A 174 -9.57 3.25 3.58
N ARG A 175 -10.19 2.21 4.15
CA ARG A 175 -11.65 1.98 4.22
C ARG A 175 -12.36 3.00 5.10
N ARG A 176 -11.64 3.70 5.98
CA ARG A 176 -12.22 4.75 6.83
C ARG A 176 -12.74 5.93 6.02
N VAL A 177 -12.04 6.31 4.96
CA VAL A 177 -12.41 7.45 4.11
C VAL A 177 -13.76 7.25 3.44
N PRO A 178 -14.04 6.15 2.70
CA PRO A 178 -15.38 5.91 2.17
C PRO A 178 -16.44 5.71 3.27
N LEU A 179 -16.11 5.11 4.41
CA LEU A 179 -17.12 4.85 5.45
C LEU A 179 -17.53 6.10 6.25
N TYR A 180 -16.61 7.04 6.48
CA TYR A 180 -16.83 8.16 7.40
C TYR A 180 -16.72 9.54 6.74
N GLY A 181 -16.01 9.64 5.63
CA GLY A 181 -15.59 10.90 5.06
C GLY A 181 -14.50 11.60 5.86
N VAL A 182 -13.75 12.48 5.20
CA VAL A 182 -12.61 13.15 5.82
C VAL A 182 -13.04 14.09 6.95
N ALA A 183 -14.19 14.75 6.84
CA ALA A 183 -14.64 15.69 7.86
C ALA A 183 -14.85 15.00 9.21
N ARG A 184 -15.43 13.80 9.22
CA ARG A 184 -15.62 13.01 10.44
C ARG A 184 -14.27 12.52 10.99
N LEU A 185 -13.35 12.09 10.14
CA LEU A 185 -12.02 11.63 10.56
C LEU A 185 -11.18 12.76 11.17
N ILE A 186 -11.27 13.97 10.62
CA ILE A 186 -10.64 15.16 11.21
C ILE A 186 -11.23 15.46 12.59
N ALA A 187 -12.56 15.46 12.71
CA ALA A 187 -13.22 15.70 13.99
C ALA A 187 -12.83 14.66 15.06
N ASP A 188 -12.69 13.39 14.66
CA ASP A 188 -12.25 12.31 15.54
C ASP A 188 -10.79 12.49 15.99
N LYS A 189 -9.90 12.87 15.07
CA LYS A 189 -8.49 13.17 15.41
C LYS A 189 -8.33 14.41 16.28
N GLN A 190 -9.17 15.43 16.09
CA GLN A 190 -9.25 16.56 17.01
C GLN A 190 -9.69 16.09 18.39
N HIS A 191 -10.69 15.20 18.49
CA HIS A 191 -11.11 14.64 19.77
C HIS A 191 -9.99 13.83 20.45
N ASP A 192 -9.23 13.02 19.70
CA ASP A 192 -8.04 12.33 20.21
C ASP A 192 -7.03 13.31 20.80
N LEU A 193 -6.75 14.43 20.10
CA LEU A 193 -5.83 15.46 20.57
C LEU A 193 -6.28 16.11 21.89
N HIS A 194 -7.59 16.24 22.11
CA HIS A 194 -8.16 16.76 23.37
C HIS A 194 -8.13 15.74 24.51
N LYS A 195 -8.10 14.43 24.20
CA LYS A 195 -7.99 13.37 25.21
C LYS A 195 -6.57 13.15 25.71
N LEU A 196 -5.56 13.57 24.95
CA LEU A 196 -4.16 13.43 25.36
C LEU A 196 -3.88 14.15 26.67
N SER A 197 -2.90 13.63 27.42
CA SER A 197 -2.41 14.28 28.63
C SER A 197 -2.05 15.74 28.38
N THR A 198 -2.37 16.60 29.33
CA THR A 198 -1.92 18.00 29.33
C THR A 198 -0.48 18.15 29.83
N ALA A 199 0.15 17.06 30.28
CA ALA A 199 1.57 17.05 30.63
C ALA A 199 2.44 17.25 29.37
N MET A 200 3.51 18.03 29.50
CA MET A 200 4.43 18.35 28.40
C MET A 200 5.74 17.58 28.54
N ASP A 201 5.66 16.25 28.54
CA ASP A 201 6.81 15.36 28.40
C ASP A 201 7.09 15.02 26.92
N ILE A 202 8.27 14.44 26.63
CA ILE A 202 8.70 14.12 25.26
C ILE A 202 7.67 13.25 24.52
N GLY A 203 7.08 12.26 25.21
CA GLY A 203 6.10 11.36 24.61
C GLY A 203 4.80 12.09 24.27
N SER A 204 4.28 12.87 25.23
CA SER A 204 3.06 13.66 25.03
C SER A 204 3.24 14.73 23.94
N ILE A 205 4.39 15.42 23.89
CA ILE A 205 4.68 16.41 22.84
C ILE A 205 4.72 15.76 21.46
N SER A 206 5.47 14.66 21.32
CA SER A 206 5.58 13.91 20.06
C SER A 206 4.21 13.44 19.56
N GLN A 207 3.37 12.88 20.43
CA GLN A 207 2.03 12.42 20.06
C GLN A 207 1.11 13.56 19.60
N ARG A 208 1.23 14.75 20.20
CA ARG A 208 0.44 15.91 19.80
C ARG A 208 0.86 16.44 18.43
N GLU A 209 2.15 16.46 18.15
CA GLU A 209 2.70 16.82 16.83
C GLU A 209 2.25 15.81 15.76
N GLU A 210 2.39 14.51 16.02
CA GLU A 210 1.94 13.45 15.10
C GLU A 210 0.43 13.51 14.82
N LEU A 211 -0.40 13.83 15.83
CA LEU A 211 -1.83 14.01 15.62
C LEU A 211 -2.14 15.28 14.80
N PHE A 212 -1.39 16.36 15.00
CA PHE A 212 -1.51 17.56 14.18
C PHE A 212 -1.19 17.26 12.71
N ASP A 213 -0.10 16.56 12.45
CA ASP A 213 0.30 16.16 11.10
C ASP A 213 -0.73 15.22 10.46
N GLN A 214 -1.29 14.28 11.23
CA GLN A 214 -2.40 13.43 10.75
C GLN A 214 -3.63 14.25 10.35
N ILE A 215 -3.98 15.29 11.12
CA ILE A 215 -5.09 16.20 10.78
C ILE A 215 -4.77 16.98 9.50
N GLN A 216 -3.53 17.44 9.35
CA GLN A 216 -3.13 18.17 8.15
C GLN A 216 -3.13 17.28 6.91
N ALA A 217 -2.58 16.07 7.00
CA ALA A 217 -2.59 15.08 5.91
C ALA A 217 -4.01 14.71 5.47
N LEU A 218 -4.98 14.66 6.39
CA LEU A 218 -6.40 14.48 6.06
C LEU A 218 -6.96 15.65 5.25
N LYS A 219 -6.62 16.90 5.61
CA LYS A 219 -7.03 18.09 4.83
C LYS A 219 -6.37 18.12 3.45
N ASP A 220 -5.09 17.77 3.39
CA ASP A 220 -4.32 17.69 2.16
C ASP A 220 -4.91 16.63 1.22
N MET A 221 -5.32 15.47 1.76
CA MET A 221 -6.04 14.43 1.02
C MET A 221 -7.38 14.96 0.46
N GLN A 222 -8.12 15.75 1.25
CA GLN A 222 -9.35 16.38 0.78
C GLN A 222 -9.10 17.36 -0.36
N ALA A 223 -8.07 18.20 -0.25
CA ALA A 223 -7.67 19.12 -1.31
C ALA A 223 -7.22 18.38 -2.57
N MET A 224 -6.47 17.28 -2.41
CA MET A 224 -6.02 16.45 -3.54
C MET A 224 -7.22 15.86 -4.29
N ALA A 225 -8.19 15.29 -3.58
CA ALA A 225 -9.39 14.74 -4.23
C ALA A 225 -10.24 15.84 -4.88
N PHE A 226 -10.29 17.04 -4.28
CA PHE A 226 -10.99 18.19 -4.83
C PHE A 226 -10.42 18.64 -6.18
N ASP A 227 -9.09 18.59 -6.35
CA ASP A 227 -8.45 18.89 -7.64
C ASP A 227 -8.88 17.91 -8.75
N TYR A 228 -9.23 16.67 -8.39
CA TYR A 228 -9.83 15.69 -9.31
C TYR A 228 -11.35 15.85 -9.48
N GLY A 229 -11.98 16.84 -8.83
CA GLY A 229 -13.41 17.11 -8.90
C GLY A 229 -14.27 16.36 -7.87
N TYR A 230 -13.67 15.79 -6.82
CA TYR A 230 -14.38 15.02 -5.80
C TYR A 230 -14.33 15.72 -4.43
N ASP A 231 -15.50 16.00 -3.84
CA ASP A 231 -15.57 16.41 -2.43
C ASP A 231 -15.55 15.18 -1.53
N ILE A 232 -14.40 14.91 -0.92
CA ILE A 232 -14.25 13.80 0.02
C ILE A 232 -14.61 14.11 1.49
N SER A 233 -15.43 15.14 1.74
CA SER A 233 -15.80 15.53 3.11
C SER A 233 -16.76 14.57 3.82
N GLN A 234 -17.75 14.03 3.12
CA GLN A 234 -18.85 13.19 3.66
C GLN A 234 -18.59 11.68 3.48
N PRO A 235 -19.37 10.75 4.04
CA PRO A 235 -19.22 9.34 3.66
C PRO A 235 -19.62 9.07 2.20
N ALA A 236 -18.99 8.08 1.56
CA ALA A 236 -19.33 7.61 0.21
C ALA A 236 -20.78 7.12 0.15
N GLY A 237 -21.56 7.64 -0.79
CA GLY A 237 -22.97 7.34 -0.99
C GLY A 237 -23.25 6.26 -2.01
N THR A 238 -22.32 5.95 -2.91
CA THR A 238 -22.42 4.93 -3.96
C THR A 238 -21.22 3.96 -3.94
N ALA A 239 -21.31 2.87 -4.69
CA ALA A 239 -20.20 1.94 -4.88
C ALA A 239 -19.01 2.57 -5.61
N GLN A 240 -19.26 3.41 -6.63
CA GLN A 240 -18.20 4.13 -7.34
C GLN A 240 -17.46 5.07 -6.39
N GLU A 241 -18.19 5.83 -5.57
CA GLU A 241 -17.58 6.65 -4.52
C GLU A 241 -16.81 5.78 -3.53
N ALA A 242 -17.36 4.67 -3.04
CA ALA A 242 -16.66 3.84 -2.07
C ALA A 242 -15.28 3.35 -2.58
N VAL A 243 -15.20 2.97 -3.86
CA VAL A 243 -13.95 2.58 -4.52
C VAL A 243 -13.03 3.78 -4.72
N GLN A 244 -13.54 4.90 -5.24
CA GLN A 244 -12.76 6.11 -5.51
C GLN A 244 -12.17 6.72 -4.23
N TRP A 245 -12.95 6.78 -3.16
CA TRP A 245 -12.56 7.36 -1.87
C TRP A 245 -11.52 6.51 -1.16
N LEU A 246 -11.68 5.18 -1.23
CA LEU A 246 -10.64 4.25 -0.79
C LEU A 246 -9.35 4.48 -1.56
N TYR A 247 -9.45 4.60 -2.88
CA TYR A 247 -8.28 4.83 -3.73
C TYR A 247 -7.63 6.19 -3.45
N PHE A 248 -8.38 7.27 -3.23
CA PHE A 248 -7.78 8.56 -2.83
C PHE A 248 -7.05 8.48 -1.49
N ALA A 249 -7.58 7.73 -0.53
CA ALA A 249 -6.88 7.52 0.73
C ALA A 249 -5.54 6.77 0.52
N TYR A 250 -5.53 5.76 -0.35
CA TYR A 250 -4.31 5.06 -0.72
C TYR A 250 -3.35 5.94 -1.56
N LEU A 251 -3.88 6.73 -2.49
CA LEU A 251 -3.14 7.63 -3.37
C LEU A 251 -2.38 8.68 -2.57
N ALA A 252 -3.00 9.27 -1.54
CA ALA A 252 -2.33 10.18 -0.64
C ALA A 252 -1.11 9.52 0.02
N ALA A 253 -1.24 8.27 0.48
CA ALA A 253 -0.13 7.54 1.08
C ALA A 253 1.03 7.29 0.10
N VAL A 254 0.75 6.88 -1.14
CA VAL A 254 1.80 6.66 -2.16
C VAL A 254 2.28 7.95 -2.84
N LYS A 255 1.63 9.09 -2.58
CA LYS A 255 2.14 10.42 -2.92
C LYS A 255 3.04 11.01 -1.85
N GLU A 256 2.90 10.58 -0.60
CA GLU A 256 3.67 11.12 0.51
C GLU A 256 4.86 10.23 0.89
N GLN A 257 4.71 8.91 0.79
CA GLN A 257 5.67 7.95 1.31
C GLN A 257 6.15 7.00 0.20
N ASN A 258 7.46 6.73 0.16
CA ASN A 258 8.07 5.76 -0.75
C ASN A 258 8.51 4.48 -0.02
N GLY A 259 7.68 4.00 0.90
CA GLY A 259 7.93 2.78 1.67
C GLY A 259 8.36 1.62 0.79
N ALA A 260 9.20 0.70 1.29
CA ALA A 260 9.48 -0.53 0.54
C ALA A 260 8.16 -1.25 0.21
N ALA A 261 7.36 -1.55 1.24
CA ALA A 261 6.01 -2.08 1.09
C ALA A 261 4.95 -1.04 1.45
N MET A 262 4.08 -0.73 0.47
CA MET A 262 2.94 0.19 0.56
C MET A 262 1.64 -0.60 0.39
N SER A 263 1.39 -1.54 1.31
CA SER A 263 0.29 -2.50 1.20
C SER A 263 -1.08 -1.85 1.34
N LEU A 264 -2.06 -2.44 0.65
CA LEU A 264 -3.44 -1.93 0.55
C LEU A 264 -4.31 -2.36 1.74
N GLY A 265 -4.04 -3.54 2.31
CA GLY A 265 -4.73 -4.04 3.48
C GLY A 265 -5.75 -5.13 3.16
N ARG A 266 -7.02 -4.92 3.54
CA ARG A 266 -8.11 -5.89 3.38
C ARG A 266 -9.39 -5.18 2.95
N ILE A 267 -9.50 -4.92 1.65
CA ILE A 267 -10.50 -4.01 1.09
C ILE A 267 -11.65 -4.71 0.34
N SER A 268 -11.40 -5.89 -0.23
CA SER A 268 -12.32 -6.60 -1.13
C SER A 268 -13.69 -6.85 -0.49
N THR A 269 -13.70 -7.48 0.68
CA THR A 269 -14.92 -7.74 1.48
C THR A 269 -15.61 -6.46 1.95
N PHE A 270 -14.86 -5.39 2.20
CA PHE A 270 -15.43 -4.09 2.58
C PHE A 270 -16.14 -3.42 1.39
N LEU A 271 -15.51 -3.38 0.22
CA LEU A 271 -16.08 -2.80 -0.99
C LEU A 271 -17.30 -3.58 -1.48
N ASP A 272 -17.33 -4.90 -1.26
CA ASP A 272 -18.49 -5.73 -1.62
C ASP A 272 -19.79 -5.24 -0.97
N ILE A 273 -19.73 -4.69 0.24
CA ILE A 273 -20.91 -4.18 0.94
C ILE A 273 -21.57 -3.04 0.16
N TYR A 274 -20.79 -2.16 -0.45
CA TYR A 274 -21.30 -1.07 -1.29
C TYR A 274 -21.75 -1.58 -2.66
N LEU A 275 -20.95 -2.46 -3.28
CA LEU A 275 -21.28 -3.05 -4.59
C LEU A 275 -22.57 -3.87 -4.52
N GLN A 276 -22.72 -4.74 -3.51
CA GLN A 276 -23.90 -5.56 -3.32
C GLN A 276 -25.15 -4.71 -3.11
N ARG A 277 -25.06 -3.66 -2.29
CA ARG A 277 -26.17 -2.71 -2.08
C ARG A 277 -26.61 -2.04 -3.38
N ASP A 278 -25.65 -1.58 -4.19
CA ASP A 278 -25.97 -0.86 -5.42
C ASP A 278 -26.45 -1.81 -6.53
N LEU A 279 -25.97 -3.06 -6.57
CA LEU A 279 -26.50 -4.14 -7.40
C LEU A 279 -27.95 -4.48 -7.05
N GLU A 280 -28.27 -4.63 -5.76
CA GLU A 280 -29.63 -4.94 -5.28
C GLU A 280 -30.62 -3.81 -5.58
N ARG A 281 -30.14 -2.56 -5.64
CA ARG A 281 -30.93 -1.39 -6.02
C ARG A 281 -31.05 -1.20 -7.54
N GLY A 282 -30.34 -1.99 -8.33
CA GLY A 282 -30.27 -1.83 -9.79
C GLY A 282 -29.59 -0.52 -10.22
N VAL A 283 -28.76 0.08 -9.37
CA VAL A 283 -27.98 1.29 -9.69
C VAL A 283 -26.81 0.95 -10.61
N ILE A 284 -26.22 -0.22 -10.40
CA ILE A 284 -25.18 -0.81 -11.24
C ILE A 284 -25.57 -2.24 -11.62
N ASN A 285 -24.98 -2.75 -12.69
CA ASN A 285 -24.98 -4.17 -13.04
C ASN A 285 -23.62 -4.82 -12.70
N GLU A 286 -23.51 -6.13 -12.93
CA GLU A 286 -22.29 -6.89 -12.62
C GLU A 286 -21.07 -6.47 -13.46
N GLU A 287 -21.26 -6.10 -14.73
CA GLU A 287 -20.18 -5.60 -15.59
C GLU A 287 -19.62 -4.26 -15.05
N GLN A 288 -20.50 -3.36 -14.62
CA GLN A 288 -20.12 -2.09 -13.99
C GLN A 288 -19.45 -2.31 -12.63
N ALA A 289 -19.91 -3.28 -11.84
CA ALA A 289 -19.24 -3.66 -10.59
C ALA A 289 -17.81 -4.19 -10.86
N GLN A 290 -17.64 -5.04 -11.87
CA GLN A 290 -16.32 -5.51 -12.29
C GLN A 290 -15.44 -4.38 -12.84
N GLU A 291 -16.01 -3.45 -13.61
CA GLU A 291 -15.29 -2.29 -14.15
C GLU A 291 -14.69 -1.40 -13.05
N LEU A 292 -15.43 -1.14 -11.96
CA LEU A 292 -14.91 -0.40 -10.81
C LEU A 292 -13.68 -1.09 -10.19
N ILE A 293 -13.74 -2.41 -10.06
CA ILE A 293 -12.64 -3.21 -9.51
C ILE A 293 -11.46 -3.30 -10.48
N ASP A 294 -11.71 -3.52 -11.77
CA ASP A 294 -10.68 -3.56 -12.80
C ASP A 294 -9.95 -2.21 -12.86
N GLN A 295 -10.67 -1.08 -12.87
CA GLN A 295 -10.03 0.24 -12.94
C GLN A 295 -9.31 0.64 -11.65
N LEU A 296 -9.81 0.23 -10.47
CA LEU A 296 -9.03 0.32 -9.24
C LEU A 296 -7.70 -0.44 -9.40
N VAL A 297 -7.74 -1.69 -9.87
CA VAL A 297 -6.55 -2.52 -10.05
C VAL A 297 -5.60 -1.95 -11.11
N ILE A 298 -6.10 -1.34 -12.19
CA ILE A 298 -5.28 -0.59 -13.15
C ILE A 298 -4.48 0.50 -12.43
N LYS A 299 -5.13 1.27 -11.55
CA LYS A 299 -4.44 2.32 -10.79
C LYS A 299 -3.37 1.77 -9.86
N LEU A 300 -3.65 0.67 -9.16
CA LEU A 300 -2.66 0.00 -8.31
C LEU A 300 -1.47 -0.51 -9.14
N ARG A 301 -1.70 -1.08 -10.33
CA ARG A 301 -0.67 -1.57 -11.25
C ARG A 301 0.24 -0.47 -11.83
N LEU A 302 -0.19 0.79 -11.77
CA LEU A 302 0.58 1.93 -12.28
C LEU A 302 1.35 2.68 -11.19
N VAL A 303 1.25 2.27 -9.92
CA VAL A 303 2.05 2.85 -8.84
C VAL A 303 3.53 2.56 -9.08
N ARG A 304 4.37 3.59 -8.97
CA ARG A 304 5.82 3.54 -9.13
C ARG A 304 6.50 4.43 -8.10
N HIS A 305 7.69 4.01 -7.66
CA HIS A 305 8.58 4.85 -6.87
C HIS A 305 9.94 4.93 -7.53
N LEU A 306 10.57 6.10 -7.51
CA LEU A 306 11.94 6.23 -7.98
C LEU A 306 12.88 5.49 -7.01
N ARG A 307 13.67 4.55 -7.55
CA ARG A 307 14.59 3.69 -6.79
C ARG A 307 15.97 3.75 -7.41
N THR A 308 17.03 3.49 -6.65
CA THR A 308 18.37 3.34 -7.22
C THR A 308 18.58 1.93 -7.79
N PRO A 309 19.55 1.72 -8.69
CA PRO A 309 19.89 0.38 -9.16
C PRO A 309 20.23 -0.62 -8.03
N GLU A 310 20.85 -0.16 -6.94
CA GLU A 310 21.18 -1.02 -5.79
C GLU A 310 19.92 -1.48 -5.04
N TYR A 311 18.89 -0.63 -4.94
CA TYR A 311 17.60 -1.03 -4.40
C TYR A 311 16.98 -2.14 -5.26
N ASN A 312 17.05 -1.99 -6.58
CA ASN A 312 16.49 -2.99 -7.52
C ASN A 312 17.24 -4.33 -7.49
N GLN A 313 18.52 -4.34 -7.09
CA GLN A 313 19.26 -5.59 -6.85
C GLN A 313 18.81 -6.30 -5.56
N LEU A 314 18.44 -5.55 -4.52
CA LEU A 314 17.91 -6.09 -3.27
C LEU A 314 16.45 -6.54 -3.39
N PHE A 315 15.66 -5.77 -4.15
CA PHE A 315 14.23 -5.90 -4.33
C PHE A 315 13.91 -5.90 -5.83
N ALA A 316 14.14 -7.04 -6.47
CA ALA A 316 13.97 -7.19 -7.90
C ALA A 316 12.51 -7.08 -8.34
N GLY A 317 12.28 -6.60 -9.56
CA GLY A 317 10.96 -6.53 -10.19
C GLY A 317 10.17 -5.24 -9.95
N ASP A 318 10.84 -4.18 -9.49
CA ASP A 318 10.21 -2.89 -9.16
C ASP A 318 8.99 -3.01 -8.21
N PRO A 319 9.10 -3.79 -7.10
CA PRO A 319 7.94 -4.10 -6.26
C PRO A 319 7.53 -2.91 -5.39
N ASN A 320 6.22 -2.81 -5.16
CA ASN A 320 5.63 -1.89 -4.19
C ASN A 320 4.92 -2.65 -3.05
N TRP A 321 4.74 -3.97 -3.22
CA TRP A 321 3.95 -4.86 -2.36
C TRP A 321 2.64 -4.21 -1.96
N ILE A 322 1.82 -3.91 -2.97
CA ILE A 322 0.45 -3.40 -2.82
C ILE A 322 -0.43 -4.59 -2.44
N THR A 323 -0.20 -5.08 -1.23
CA THR A 323 -0.76 -6.35 -0.77
C THR A 323 -2.20 -6.17 -0.35
N GLU A 324 -3.08 -6.98 -0.93
CA GLU A 324 -4.50 -7.07 -0.59
C GLU A 324 -4.79 -8.48 -0.04
N ALA A 325 -5.31 -8.52 1.19
CA ALA A 325 -5.72 -9.74 1.87
C ALA A 325 -7.19 -10.05 1.53
N ILE A 326 -7.42 -11.24 0.98
CA ILE A 326 -8.71 -11.66 0.40
C ILE A 326 -9.25 -12.87 1.16
N GLY A 327 -10.55 -12.87 1.44
CA GLY A 327 -11.23 -14.03 2.03
C GLY A 327 -11.00 -14.13 3.53
N GLY A 328 -10.57 -15.30 4.01
CA GLY A 328 -10.46 -15.65 5.44
C GLY A 328 -11.82 -15.93 6.09
N CYS A 329 -11.82 -16.11 7.40
CA CYS A 329 -13.01 -16.29 8.23
C CYS A 329 -13.09 -15.25 9.36
N ASP A 330 -14.28 -15.09 9.92
CA ASP A 330 -14.49 -14.35 11.16
C ASP A 330 -14.01 -15.16 12.38
N VAL A 331 -13.95 -14.53 13.56
CA VAL A 331 -13.55 -15.20 14.81
C VAL A 331 -14.42 -16.41 15.18
N ASN A 332 -15.62 -16.55 14.60
CA ASN A 332 -16.52 -17.69 14.81
C ASN A 332 -16.42 -18.74 13.70
N GLY A 333 -15.54 -18.55 12.72
CA GLY A 333 -15.34 -19.46 11.59
C GLY A 333 -16.21 -19.19 10.36
N ARG A 334 -17.11 -18.20 10.40
CA ARG A 334 -17.93 -17.83 9.23
C ARG A 334 -17.01 -17.27 8.13
N PRO A 335 -17.04 -17.81 6.90
CA PRO A 335 -16.23 -17.26 5.81
C PRO A 335 -16.54 -15.78 5.54
N LEU A 336 -15.49 -15.02 5.28
CA LEU A 336 -15.54 -13.61 4.87
C LEU A 336 -15.32 -13.43 3.36
N VAL A 337 -15.39 -14.54 2.61
CA VAL A 337 -15.41 -14.55 1.14
C VAL A 337 -16.68 -13.89 0.63
N THR A 338 -16.54 -13.03 -0.37
CA THR A 338 -17.63 -12.28 -0.99
C THR A 338 -17.56 -12.38 -2.52
N LYS A 339 -18.54 -11.83 -3.24
CA LYS A 339 -18.46 -11.73 -4.71
C LYS A 339 -17.24 -10.91 -5.14
N THR A 340 -16.94 -9.82 -4.42
CA THR A 340 -15.76 -9.00 -4.73
C THR A 340 -14.43 -9.72 -4.48
N SER A 341 -14.39 -10.74 -3.62
CA SER A 341 -13.23 -11.65 -3.55
C SER A 341 -12.95 -12.32 -4.89
N TYR A 342 -13.99 -12.75 -5.62
CA TYR A 342 -13.84 -13.29 -6.97
C TYR A 342 -13.53 -12.18 -8.00
N ARG A 343 -14.18 -11.01 -7.91
CA ARG A 343 -13.94 -9.89 -8.85
C ARG A 343 -12.49 -9.40 -8.82
N ILE A 344 -11.87 -9.37 -7.65
CA ILE A 344 -10.45 -9.00 -7.50
C ILE A 344 -9.55 -10.03 -8.20
N LEU A 345 -9.81 -11.33 -8.03
CA LEU A 345 -9.05 -12.37 -8.72
C LEU A 345 -9.32 -12.37 -10.23
N GLN A 346 -10.54 -12.04 -10.65
CA GLN A 346 -10.93 -11.92 -12.06
C GLN A 346 -10.11 -10.86 -12.80
N THR A 347 -9.54 -9.87 -12.11
CA THR A 347 -8.65 -8.88 -12.72
C THR A 347 -7.39 -9.51 -13.34
N LEU A 348 -6.96 -10.70 -12.87
CA LEU A 348 -5.85 -11.44 -13.47
C LEU A 348 -6.21 -12.10 -14.81
N TYR A 349 -7.50 -12.24 -15.12
CA TYR A 349 -7.98 -12.64 -16.45
C TYR A 349 -8.33 -11.42 -17.30
N ASN A 350 -9.07 -10.46 -16.75
CA ASN A 350 -9.55 -9.27 -17.47
C ASN A 350 -8.40 -8.34 -17.91
N LEU A 351 -7.40 -8.17 -17.05
CA LEU A 351 -6.23 -7.30 -17.28
C LEU A 351 -4.95 -8.12 -17.49
N GLY A 352 -5.06 -9.45 -17.50
CA GLY A 352 -3.93 -10.37 -17.56
C GLY A 352 -3.13 -10.48 -16.24
N PRO A 353 -2.24 -11.49 -16.15
CA PRO A 353 -1.41 -11.72 -14.97
C PRO A 353 -0.53 -10.52 -14.64
N SER A 354 -0.40 -10.22 -13.35
CA SER A 354 0.45 -9.13 -12.87
C SER A 354 0.95 -9.41 -11.46
N PRO A 355 2.19 -9.01 -11.10
CA PRO A 355 2.70 -9.14 -9.75
C PRO A 355 2.05 -8.17 -8.76
N GLU A 356 1.47 -7.07 -9.25
CA GLU A 356 0.78 -6.07 -8.44
C GLU A 356 -0.69 -5.92 -8.89
N PRO A 357 -1.63 -5.62 -7.98
CA PRO A 357 -1.48 -5.74 -6.54
C PRO A 357 -1.12 -7.17 -6.12
N ASN A 358 -0.35 -7.31 -5.04
CA ASN A 358 0.06 -8.60 -4.51
C ASN A 358 -1.13 -9.29 -3.80
N LEU A 359 -1.83 -10.17 -4.50
CA LEU A 359 -3.09 -10.76 -4.02
C LEU A 359 -2.83 -11.93 -3.06
N THR A 360 -3.17 -11.74 -1.77
CA THR A 360 -3.03 -12.76 -0.72
C THR A 360 -4.37 -13.40 -0.39
N ILE A 361 -4.47 -14.71 -0.58
CA ILE A 361 -5.60 -15.48 -0.05
C ILE A 361 -5.33 -15.79 1.42
N LEU A 362 -6.20 -15.31 2.31
CA LEU A 362 -6.24 -15.74 3.70
C LEU A 362 -6.91 -17.11 3.76
N TRP A 363 -6.10 -18.16 3.67
CA TRP A 363 -6.54 -19.54 3.53
C TRP A 363 -7.00 -20.14 4.85
N SER A 364 -8.19 -20.74 4.86
CA SER A 364 -8.73 -21.51 5.98
C SER A 364 -9.41 -22.79 5.48
N GLN A 365 -9.41 -23.82 6.32
CA GLN A 365 -10.16 -25.06 6.06
C GLN A 365 -11.67 -24.85 5.94
N GLN A 366 -12.18 -23.73 6.47
CA GLN A 366 -13.61 -23.41 6.49
C GLN A 366 -14.06 -22.62 5.25
N LEU A 367 -13.14 -22.25 4.36
CA LEU A 367 -13.48 -21.50 3.16
C LEU A 367 -14.39 -22.32 2.22
N PRO A 368 -15.31 -21.66 1.49
CA PRO A 368 -16.18 -22.35 0.55
C PRO A 368 -15.38 -23.07 -0.53
N ARG A 369 -15.69 -24.35 -0.76
CA ARG A 369 -15.02 -25.19 -1.76
C ARG A 369 -14.93 -24.54 -3.15
N PRO A 370 -16.00 -23.91 -3.70
CA PRO A 370 -15.90 -23.25 -5.00
C PRO A 370 -14.89 -22.10 -5.05
N PHE A 371 -14.68 -21.40 -3.94
CA PHE A 371 -13.69 -20.33 -3.87
C PHE A 371 -12.27 -20.89 -3.87
N LEU A 372 -12.05 -21.99 -3.15
CA LEU A 372 -10.76 -22.69 -3.14
C LEU A 372 -10.39 -23.23 -4.52
N GLU A 373 -11.36 -23.81 -5.22
CA GLU A 373 -11.19 -24.29 -6.59
C GLU A 373 -10.89 -23.15 -7.57
N PHE A 374 -11.58 -22.01 -7.42
CA PHE A 374 -11.30 -20.83 -8.23
C PHE A 374 -9.91 -20.23 -7.95
N CYS A 375 -9.51 -20.12 -6.68
CA CYS A 375 -8.15 -19.68 -6.32
C CYS A 375 -7.08 -20.61 -6.92
N ALA A 376 -7.29 -21.94 -6.81
CA ALA A 376 -6.39 -22.91 -7.40
C ALA A 376 -6.30 -22.77 -8.94
N GLN A 377 -7.44 -22.58 -9.61
CA GLN A 377 -7.48 -22.32 -11.05
C GLN A 377 -6.71 -21.06 -11.43
N VAL A 378 -6.95 -19.94 -10.74
CA VAL A 378 -6.22 -18.68 -10.96
C VAL A 378 -4.73 -18.86 -10.73
N SER A 379 -4.32 -19.61 -9.70
CA SER A 379 -2.90 -19.94 -9.47
C SER A 379 -2.30 -20.75 -10.60
N ILE A 380 -3.01 -21.76 -11.12
CA ILE A 380 -2.56 -22.58 -12.26
C ILE A 380 -2.38 -21.71 -13.50
N ASP A 381 -3.34 -20.83 -13.79
CA ASP A 381 -3.35 -20.05 -15.02
C ASP A 381 -2.36 -18.87 -15.00
N THR A 382 -2.06 -18.32 -13.83
CA THR A 382 -1.40 -17.01 -13.71
C THR A 382 -0.14 -17.01 -12.85
N SER A 383 0.01 -17.97 -11.93
CA SER A 383 1.07 -17.98 -10.92
C SER A 383 1.20 -16.69 -10.10
N ALA A 384 0.11 -15.91 -9.99
CA ALA A 384 0.12 -14.55 -9.42
C ALA A 384 -0.57 -14.42 -8.05
N LEU A 385 -0.83 -15.54 -7.36
CA LEU A 385 -1.44 -15.55 -6.02
C LEU A 385 -0.46 -16.04 -4.96
N GLN A 386 -0.56 -15.44 -3.78
CA GLN A 386 0.08 -15.96 -2.56
C GLN A 386 -1.00 -16.42 -1.56
N TYR A 387 -0.63 -17.33 -0.67
CA TYR A 387 -1.53 -17.93 0.31
C TYR A 387 -0.94 -17.83 1.70
N GLU A 388 -1.75 -17.41 2.65
CA GLU A 388 -1.36 -17.21 4.04
C GLU A 388 -2.35 -17.92 4.97
N ASN A 389 -1.85 -18.56 6.03
CA ASN A 389 -2.67 -19.42 6.87
C ASN A 389 -3.52 -18.62 7.87
N ASP A 390 -4.80 -18.39 7.52
CA ASP A 390 -5.78 -17.68 8.34
C ASP A 390 -6.14 -18.47 9.61
N ASP A 391 -6.15 -19.80 9.56
CA ASP A 391 -6.39 -20.61 10.77
C ASP A 391 -5.30 -20.45 11.83
N LEU A 392 -4.07 -20.09 11.41
CA LEU A 392 -2.98 -19.76 12.32
C LEU A 392 -3.00 -18.30 12.78
N MET A 393 -3.28 -17.35 11.87
CA MET A 393 -3.17 -15.92 12.16
C MET A 393 -4.40 -15.34 12.84
N ARG A 394 -5.60 -15.77 12.46
CA ARG A 394 -6.87 -15.25 12.99
C ARG A 394 -6.99 -15.33 14.52
N PRO A 395 -6.54 -16.42 15.21
CA PRO A 395 -6.51 -16.44 16.67
C PRO A 395 -5.60 -15.39 17.33
N ILE A 396 -4.60 -14.88 16.61
CA ILE A 396 -3.61 -13.90 17.12
C ILE A 396 -4.06 -12.47 16.81
N TYR A 397 -4.51 -12.21 15.58
CA TYR A 397 -4.78 -10.87 15.07
C TYR A 397 -6.29 -10.55 14.95
N GLY A 398 -7.17 -11.50 15.24
CA GLY A 398 -8.60 -11.39 14.99
C GLY A 398 -8.94 -11.56 13.51
N ASP A 399 -10.11 -11.07 13.09
CA ASP A 399 -10.64 -11.29 11.73
C ASP A 399 -10.64 -10.05 10.83
N ASP A 400 -10.03 -8.95 11.28
CA ASP A 400 -9.82 -7.73 10.50
C ASP A 400 -8.34 -7.33 10.50
N TYR A 401 -7.50 -8.28 10.09
CA TYR A 401 -6.08 -8.07 9.85
C TYR A 401 -5.76 -8.07 8.35
N GLY A 402 -4.69 -7.38 7.98
CA GLY A 402 -4.11 -7.38 6.64
C GLY A 402 -2.68 -7.93 6.66
N ILE A 403 -2.12 -8.17 5.47
CA ILE A 403 -0.73 -8.60 5.30
C ILE A 403 0.09 -7.43 4.76
N ALA A 404 1.12 -7.01 5.48
CA ALA A 404 2.07 -6.00 5.01
C ALA A 404 3.26 -6.66 4.33
N CYS A 405 3.66 -6.12 3.17
CA CYS A 405 4.72 -6.68 2.33
C CYS A 405 4.35 -8.10 1.89
N CYS A 406 5.15 -9.10 2.27
CA CYS A 406 4.91 -10.49 1.90
C CYS A 406 4.05 -11.24 2.92
N VAL A 407 4.44 -11.26 4.20
CA VAL A 407 3.94 -12.27 5.16
C VAL A 407 3.65 -11.73 6.58
N SER A 408 3.72 -10.42 6.81
CA SER A 408 3.56 -9.88 8.18
C SER A 408 2.16 -9.36 8.43
N ALA A 409 1.38 -10.14 9.16
CA ALA A 409 0.05 -9.76 9.61
C ALA A 409 0.07 -8.58 10.59
N MET A 410 -0.91 -7.70 10.46
CA MET A 410 -1.19 -6.63 11.41
C MET A 410 -2.69 -6.36 11.49
N VAL A 411 -3.18 -6.03 12.68
CA VAL A 411 -4.57 -5.59 12.86
C VAL A 411 -4.79 -4.25 12.15
N MET A 412 -5.78 -4.19 11.27
CA MET A 412 -6.03 -3.02 10.42
C MET A 412 -6.24 -1.75 11.26
N GLY A 413 -5.43 -0.72 10.98
CA GLY A 413 -5.52 0.59 11.62
C GLY A 413 -5.29 0.61 13.14
N LYS A 414 -4.73 -0.46 13.72
CA LYS A 414 -4.43 -0.60 15.16
C LYS A 414 -3.00 -1.04 15.45
N GLN A 415 -2.26 -1.48 14.43
CA GLN A 415 -0.87 -1.93 14.56
C GLN A 415 -0.03 -1.41 13.40
N THR A 416 1.27 -1.27 13.66
CA THR A 416 2.31 -1.00 12.66
C THR A 416 3.56 -1.80 13.02
N GLN A 417 4.47 -2.02 12.07
CA GLN A 417 5.75 -2.68 12.34
C GLN A 417 6.91 -1.76 11.96
N PHE A 418 7.99 -1.80 12.75
CA PHE A 418 9.25 -1.18 12.36
C PHE A 418 10.06 -2.17 11.52
N PHE A 419 10.14 -1.89 10.22
CA PHE A 419 10.81 -2.75 9.27
C PHE A 419 12.32 -2.83 9.54
N GLY A 420 12.84 -4.05 9.70
CA GLY A 420 14.24 -4.31 10.05
C GLY A 420 15.07 -4.99 8.96
N ALA A 421 14.56 -5.13 7.74
CA ALA A 421 15.21 -5.87 6.66
C ALA A 421 15.64 -7.29 7.08
N ARG A 422 16.93 -7.65 6.96
CA ARG A 422 17.44 -8.99 7.29
C ARG A 422 18.88 -9.00 7.81
N CYS A 423 19.16 -10.01 8.63
CA CYS A 423 20.50 -10.38 9.10
C CYS A 423 20.97 -11.67 8.40
N ASN A 424 22.23 -11.71 7.98
CA ASN A 424 22.84 -12.84 7.28
C ASN A 424 23.39 -13.86 8.29
N LEU A 425 22.54 -14.80 8.70
CA LEU A 425 22.91 -15.84 9.66
C LEU A 425 24.01 -16.79 9.15
N ALA A 426 24.08 -17.03 7.83
CA ALA A 426 25.13 -17.86 7.25
C ALA A 426 26.52 -17.22 7.45
N LYS A 427 26.61 -15.90 7.24
CA LYS A 427 27.86 -15.17 7.48
C LYS A 427 28.23 -15.11 8.96
N LEU A 428 27.25 -14.97 9.85
CA LEU A 428 27.48 -15.06 11.30
C LEU A 428 28.04 -16.43 11.71
N LEU A 429 27.59 -17.52 11.08
CA LEU A 429 28.16 -18.84 11.32
C LEU A 429 29.63 -18.91 10.86
N LEU A 430 29.96 -18.38 9.69
CA LEU A 430 31.36 -18.33 9.22
C LEU A 430 32.24 -17.52 10.17
N TYR A 431 31.71 -16.43 10.72
CA TYR A 431 32.44 -15.62 11.69
C TYR A 431 32.65 -16.38 13.00
N ALA A 432 31.65 -17.14 13.47
CA ALA A 432 31.79 -18.01 14.64
C ALA A 432 32.91 -19.04 14.47
N ILE A 433 33.07 -19.59 13.26
CA ILE A 433 34.12 -20.58 12.93
C ILE A 433 35.49 -19.90 12.79
N ASN A 434 35.56 -18.77 12.08
CA ASN A 434 36.80 -18.09 11.70
C ASN A 434 37.28 -17.05 12.73
N GLY A 435 36.87 -17.14 14.00
CA GLY A 435 37.33 -16.21 15.04
C GLY A 435 36.88 -14.74 14.85
N GLY A 436 35.78 -14.52 14.13
CA GLY A 436 35.27 -13.19 13.78
C GLY A 436 35.90 -12.55 12.54
N ILE A 437 36.76 -13.28 11.82
CA ILE A 437 37.38 -12.83 10.57
C ILE A 437 36.42 -13.04 9.40
N ASP A 438 36.25 -11.99 8.61
CA ASP A 438 35.46 -12.01 7.40
C ASP A 438 36.12 -12.81 6.29
N GLU A 439 35.41 -13.80 5.74
CA GLU A 439 35.95 -14.75 4.77
C GLU A 439 36.27 -14.13 3.39
N ILE A 440 35.69 -12.96 3.08
CA ILE A 440 35.87 -12.28 1.79
C ILE A 440 36.98 -11.22 1.88
N THR A 441 36.97 -10.41 2.93
CA THR A 441 37.88 -9.28 3.10
C THR A 441 39.13 -9.62 3.91
N GLY A 442 39.12 -10.73 4.65
CA GLY A 442 40.21 -11.14 5.54
C GLY A 442 40.39 -10.25 6.76
N LYS A 443 39.41 -9.40 7.09
CA LYS A 443 39.48 -8.44 8.19
C LYS A 443 38.80 -8.97 9.44
N GLN A 444 39.31 -8.59 10.61
CA GLN A 444 38.59 -8.76 11.87
C GLN A 444 37.36 -7.86 11.87
N VAL A 445 36.17 -8.45 11.90
CA VAL A 445 34.89 -7.71 11.89
C VAL A 445 34.05 -8.08 13.10
N GLY A 446 33.91 -9.37 13.38
CA GLY A 446 33.27 -9.88 14.58
C GLY A 446 34.17 -9.78 15.80
N VAL A 447 33.63 -10.20 16.94
CA VAL A 447 34.42 -10.34 18.18
C VAL A 447 35.54 -11.34 17.95
N GLU A 448 36.76 -10.97 18.33
CA GLU A 448 37.93 -11.85 18.26
C GLU A 448 37.75 -13.01 19.25
N MET A 449 37.84 -14.24 18.73
CA MET A 449 37.67 -15.47 19.49
C MET A 449 38.51 -16.60 18.88
N GLY A 450 38.64 -17.72 19.60
CA GLY A 450 39.36 -18.89 19.11
C GLY A 450 38.78 -19.38 17.77
N VAL A 451 39.66 -19.71 16.84
CA VAL A 451 39.29 -20.35 15.57
C VAL A 451 39.00 -21.82 15.85
N TYR A 452 37.89 -22.32 15.31
CA TYR A 452 37.45 -23.71 15.48
C TYR A 452 38.02 -24.66 14.42
#